data_AF-A0A5C6XGW5-F1
#
_entry.id   AF-A0A5C6XGW5-F1
#
_cell.length_a   1.000
_cell.length_b   1.000
_cell.length_c   1.000
_cell.angle_alpha   90.00
_cell.angle_beta   90.00
_cell.angle_gamma   90.00
#
_symmetry.space_group_name_H-M   'P 1'
#
loop_
_entity.id
_entity.type
_entity.pdbx_description
1 polymer ?
#
loop_
_entity_poly.entity_id
_entity_poly.type
_entity_poly.pdbx_seq_one_letter_code
_entity_poly.pdbx_strand_id
1 'polypeptide(L)'
;MCPSSPSTRKDHHTPPILLVGHRGVGKSTLGRLAASRLGRPFFDLDDVIAEQSGTTIDDLVARDIESFRTIEARTARTLTAQTNAPIIAAGAGLNTLPPGAIIIWISRDGWQSTVASSNRPRVRPELSLDEEHRWMIRTREPHWLDAAHLKLSIPRARTIERAAEDLATLIDWVSQVPRSPLAPRTALVPFIPDDLCRALHDRALLDMGRVEVRSDIFPTLPAPDELLQNNHHPGDLLLSLRTPDPRWLRNIPEAGAWDIDLRFLPDTLRHIDDLRPHLPASLILSAHPAHPAPADLSELFDGAGVLATAFNIAPERITLKYAPLAPDAAAIRAALDTRATFDAGPHPFAIIPQGPRAAWVRHLLSATNALHYLPVGLASRNPDHPSALDLQNVLPSLTSPTPTRFDALIGDPVARSQGDLWHRRAALRSESPDNEHHLGYLKIPTPADDLPDTLALLHHINIRGVSVTSPLKRHVARHIGADHALNTLRRTPHGWAGTDTDHIGMRASLQALIGAGITPGPTLIFGQGGVSPALLRALEDSDFSVVAHLSARAGWDSAPDNLPPLSLIINAAASFAHTAAGSPPPAQAWLDLHYANVQPPPYATLHLGGDTFFDAQALAQRSFWSS
;
A
#
# COMPACT_ATOMS: atom_id res chain seq x y z
N MET A 1 -28.86 2.08 -0.06
CA MET A 1 -29.08 0.65 0.25
C MET A 1 -27.79 -0.07 0.01
N CYS A 2 -27.33 -0.87 0.99
CA CYS A 2 -26.12 -1.66 0.83
C CYS A 2 -26.33 -2.77 -0.19
N PRO A 3 -25.33 -3.09 -1.03
CA PRO A 3 -25.36 -4.31 -1.82
C PRO A 3 -25.25 -5.53 -0.89
N SER A 4 -25.98 -6.60 -1.22
CA SER A 4 -25.92 -7.85 -0.44
C SER A 4 -24.53 -8.49 -0.48
N SER A 5 -24.07 -9.00 0.66
CA SER A 5 -22.84 -9.78 0.75
C SER A 5 -23.00 -11.19 0.14
N PRO A 6 -21.93 -11.79 -0.43
CA PRO A 6 -21.96 -13.19 -0.90
C PRO A 6 -22.16 -14.18 0.26
N SER A 7 -22.88 -15.28 0.01
CA SER A 7 -23.29 -16.26 1.04
C SER A 7 -22.12 -16.88 1.81
N THR A 8 -22.31 -17.11 3.11
CA THR A 8 -21.40 -17.64 4.15
C THR A 8 -20.93 -19.10 3.96
N ARG A 9 -20.39 -19.47 2.79
CA ARG A 9 -19.71 -20.77 2.63
C ARG A 9 -18.31 -20.70 3.22
N LYS A 10 -18.04 -21.55 4.23
CA LYS A 10 -16.76 -21.72 4.95
C LYS A 10 -15.64 -22.36 4.10
N ASP A 11 -15.63 -22.13 2.80
CA ASP A 11 -14.50 -22.49 1.96
C ASP A 11 -13.73 -21.19 1.70
N HIS A 12 -12.46 -21.11 2.11
CA HIS A 12 -11.59 -19.93 1.90
C HIS A 12 -11.36 -19.67 0.41
N HIS A 13 -12.39 -19.13 -0.25
CA HIS A 13 -12.44 -18.92 -1.67
C HIS A 13 -11.59 -17.71 -2.03
N THR A 14 -10.66 -17.89 -2.97
CA THR A 14 -9.90 -16.76 -3.51
C THR A 14 -10.85 -15.82 -4.24
N PRO A 15 -10.92 -14.52 -3.90
CA PRO A 15 -11.88 -13.63 -4.53
C PRO A 15 -11.52 -13.34 -6.00
N PRO A 16 -12.50 -13.14 -6.90
CA PRO A 16 -12.26 -12.63 -8.24
C PRO A 16 -11.62 -11.23 -8.20
N ILE A 17 -10.89 -10.88 -9.25
CA ILE A 17 -10.26 -9.56 -9.41
C ILE A 17 -10.98 -8.80 -10.52
N LEU A 18 -11.34 -7.54 -10.25
CA LEU A 18 -11.84 -6.60 -11.24
C LEU A 18 -10.83 -5.48 -11.48
N LEU A 19 -10.31 -5.39 -12.70
CA LEU A 19 -9.39 -4.33 -13.12
C LEU A 19 -10.18 -3.15 -13.67
N VAL A 20 -10.09 -2.00 -13.01
CA VAL A 20 -10.71 -0.73 -13.43
C VAL A 20 -9.67 0.29 -13.84
N GLY A 21 -10.09 1.35 -14.53
CA GLY A 21 -9.21 2.42 -15.00
C GLY A 21 -9.52 2.86 -16.42
N HIS A 22 -8.86 3.92 -16.87
CA HIS A 22 -9.11 4.51 -18.19
C HIS A 22 -8.84 3.52 -19.34
N ARG A 23 -9.36 3.81 -20.52
CA ARG A 23 -8.96 3.11 -21.74
C ARG A 23 -7.49 3.42 -22.06
N GLY A 24 -6.79 2.48 -22.70
CA GLY A 24 -5.37 2.66 -23.05
C GLY A 24 -4.35 2.42 -21.93
N VAL A 25 -4.78 2.24 -20.66
CA VAL A 25 -3.84 1.97 -19.55
C VAL A 25 -3.25 0.54 -19.56
N GLY A 26 -3.80 -0.36 -20.39
CA GLY A 26 -3.30 -1.73 -20.58
C GLY A 26 -4.03 -2.82 -19.79
N LYS A 27 -5.24 -2.57 -19.27
CA LYS A 27 -5.99 -3.53 -18.42
C LYS A 27 -6.08 -4.94 -19.01
N SER A 28 -6.46 -5.07 -20.27
CA SER A 28 -6.64 -6.36 -20.94
C SER A 28 -5.31 -7.11 -21.11
N THR A 29 -4.26 -6.40 -21.53
CA THR A 29 -2.91 -6.96 -21.70
C THR A 29 -2.32 -7.40 -20.36
N LEU A 30 -2.35 -6.53 -19.36
CA LEU A 30 -1.80 -6.81 -18.03
C LEU A 30 -2.59 -7.90 -17.32
N GLY A 31 -3.93 -7.85 -17.40
CA GLY A 31 -4.80 -8.85 -16.80
C GLY A 31 -4.55 -10.24 -17.38
N ARG A 32 -4.43 -10.37 -18.70
CA ARG A 32 -4.11 -11.65 -19.37
C ARG A 32 -2.76 -12.20 -18.94
N LEU A 33 -1.75 -11.35 -18.88
CA LEU A 33 -0.39 -11.71 -18.47
C LEU A 33 -0.29 -12.07 -16.98
N ALA A 34 -1.01 -11.38 -16.10
CA ALA A 34 -1.08 -11.70 -14.68
C ALA A 34 -1.86 -13.00 -14.44
N ALA A 35 -2.98 -13.19 -15.15
CA ALA A 35 -3.79 -14.40 -15.07
C ALA A 35 -3.00 -15.65 -15.49
N SER A 36 -2.25 -15.56 -16.59
CA SER A 36 -1.36 -16.64 -17.04
C SER A 36 -0.30 -17.00 -15.99
N ARG A 37 0.31 -16.00 -15.34
CA ARG A 37 1.30 -16.22 -14.27
C ARG A 37 0.69 -16.87 -13.02
N LEU A 38 -0.55 -16.53 -12.69
CA LEU A 38 -1.24 -16.98 -11.48
C LEU A 38 -2.08 -18.25 -11.70
N GLY A 39 -2.15 -18.78 -12.92
CA GLY A 39 -3.00 -19.92 -13.25
C GLY A 39 -4.49 -19.64 -13.10
N ARG A 40 -4.93 -18.38 -13.32
CA ARG A 40 -6.32 -17.94 -13.18
C ARG A 40 -6.96 -17.69 -14.55
N PRO A 41 -8.28 -17.84 -14.72
CA PRO A 41 -8.96 -17.42 -15.94
C PRO A 41 -8.91 -15.90 -16.11
N PHE A 42 -8.87 -15.46 -17.36
CA PHE A 42 -8.95 -14.04 -17.72
C PHE A 42 -10.17 -13.79 -18.61
N PHE A 43 -10.91 -12.75 -18.31
CA PHE A 43 -12.00 -12.26 -19.16
C PHE A 43 -11.82 -10.76 -19.42
N ASP A 44 -11.93 -10.35 -20.68
CA ASP A 44 -12.17 -8.96 -21.02
C ASP A 44 -13.68 -8.76 -21.13
N LEU A 45 -14.22 -7.80 -20.37
CA LEU A 45 -15.66 -7.61 -20.27
C LEU A 45 -16.27 -7.19 -21.62
N ASP A 46 -15.55 -6.38 -22.40
CA ASP A 46 -16.01 -5.94 -23.72
C ASP A 46 -16.04 -7.14 -24.69
N ASP A 47 -15.01 -8.00 -24.67
CA ASP A 47 -14.95 -9.20 -25.51
C ASP A 47 -16.11 -10.16 -25.19
N VAL A 48 -16.37 -10.42 -23.90
CA VAL A 48 -17.46 -11.31 -23.46
C VAL A 48 -18.83 -10.78 -23.86
N ILE A 49 -19.07 -9.47 -23.73
CA ILE A 49 -20.35 -8.87 -24.11
C ILE A 49 -20.55 -8.94 -25.63
N ALA A 50 -19.51 -8.65 -26.41
CA ALA A 50 -19.59 -8.71 -27.87
C ALA A 50 -19.90 -10.14 -28.36
N GLU A 51 -19.24 -11.15 -27.77
CA GLU A 51 -19.50 -12.56 -28.06
C GLU A 51 -20.95 -12.96 -27.70
N GLN A 52 -21.42 -12.61 -26.51
CA GLN A 52 -22.79 -12.93 -26.05
C GLN A 52 -23.87 -12.21 -26.87
N SER A 53 -23.58 -11.00 -27.36
CA SER A 53 -24.55 -10.17 -28.09
C SER A 53 -24.54 -10.40 -29.59
N GLY A 54 -23.49 -11.05 -30.14
CA GLY A 54 -23.31 -11.27 -31.57
C GLY A 54 -23.12 -9.98 -32.39
N THR A 55 -22.73 -8.87 -31.75
CA THR A 55 -22.55 -7.54 -32.36
C THR A 55 -21.46 -6.77 -31.62
N THR A 56 -20.99 -5.66 -32.18
CA THR A 56 -19.87 -4.89 -31.58
C THR A 56 -20.34 -4.06 -30.39
N ILE A 57 -19.42 -3.70 -29.49
CA ILE A 57 -19.71 -2.77 -28.39
C ILE A 57 -20.17 -1.41 -28.92
N ASP A 58 -19.56 -0.93 -30.01
CA ASP A 58 -19.92 0.34 -30.63
C ASP A 58 -21.38 0.33 -31.12
N ASP A 59 -21.83 -0.78 -31.74
CA ASP A 59 -23.23 -0.95 -32.16
C ASP A 59 -24.19 -0.97 -30.97
N LEU A 60 -23.82 -1.63 -29.86
CA LEU A 60 -24.65 -1.68 -28.64
C LEU A 60 -24.80 -0.29 -28.02
N VAL A 61 -23.69 0.46 -27.90
CA VAL A 61 -23.68 1.81 -27.34
C VAL A 61 -24.44 2.78 -28.24
N ALA A 62 -24.31 2.67 -29.56
CA ALA A 62 -25.01 3.51 -30.53
C ALA A 62 -26.53 3.29 -30.52
N ARG A 63 -26.98 2.07 -30.20
CA ARG A 63 -28.41 1.76 -30.05
C ARG A 63 -28.99 2.34 -28.77
N ASP A 64 -28.40 2.01 -27.62
CA ASP A 64 -28.82 2.50 -26.32
C ASP A 64 -27.72 2.29 -25.26
N ILE A 65 -27.13 3.40 -24.81
CA ILE A 65 -26.07 3.39 -23.81
C ILE A 65 -26.57 2.89 -22.44
N GLU A 66 -27.82 3.15 -22.04
CA GLU A 66 -28.34 2.75 -20.73
C GLU A 66 -28.57 1.23 -20.67
N SER A 67 -29.13 0.66 -21.74
CA SER A 67 -29.21 -0.78 -21.93
C SER A 67 -27.83 -1.44 -21.93
N PHE A 68 -26.85 -0.84 -22.64
CA PHE A 68 -25.47 -1.33 -22.60
C PHE A 68 -24.89 -1.34 -21.18
N ARG A 69 -25.07 -0.28 -20.38
CA ARG A 69 -24.61 -0.24 -18.97
C ARG A 69 -25.27 -1.33 -18.13
N THR A 70 -26.53 -1.65 -18.38
CA THR A 70 -27.23 -2.75 -17.70
C THR A 70 -26.64 -4.11 -18.07
N ILE A 71 -26.33 -4.33 -19.36
CA ILE A 71 -25.64 -5.53 -19.84
C ILE A 71 -24.24 -5.63 -19.23
N GLU A 72 -23.49 -4.53 -19.19
CA GLU A 72 -22.13 -4.45 -18.64
C GLU A 72 -22.12 -4.84 -17.16
N ALA A 73 -23.01 -4.24 -16.36
CA ALA A 73 -23.13 -4.55 -14.93
C ALA A 73 -23.57 -6.00 -14.68
N ARG A 74 -24.53 -6.51 -15.45
CA ARG A 74 -24.99 -7.90 -15.34
C ARG A 74 -23.87 -8.88 -15.67
N THR A 75 -23.15 -8.66 -16.76
CA THR A 75 -22.05 -9.53 -17.21
C THR A 75 -20.92 -9.53 -16.18
N ALA A 76 -20.55 -8.37 -15.65
CA ALA A 76 -19.55 -8.27 -14.60
C ALA A 76 -19.95 -9.09 -13.36
N ARG A 77 -21.21 -8.98 -12.89
CA ARG A 77 -21.74 -9.78 -11.77
C ARG A 77 -21.72 -11.28 -12.05
N THR A 78 -22.07 -11.69 -13.26
CA THR A 78 -22.05 -13.12 -13.65
C THR A 78 -20.62 -13.68 -13.62
N LEU A 79 -19.65 -12.92 -14.11
CA LEU A 79 -18.25 -13.34 -14.11
C LEU A 79 -17.66 -13.37 -12.69
N THR A 80 -17.98 -12.39 -11.82
CA THR A 80 -17.49 -12.38 -10.44
C THR A 80 -18.10 -13.49 -9.57
N ALA A 81 -19.28 -14.01 -9.94
CA ALA A 81 -19.88 -15.15 -9.24
C ALA A 81 -19.23 -16.50 -9.59
N GLN A 82 -18.26 -16.57 -10.52
CA GLN A 82 -17.60 -17.82 -10.89
C GLN A 82 -16.64 -18.32 -9.80
N THR A 83 -16.61 -19.65 -9.60
CA THR A 83 -15.83 -20.29 -8.54
C THR A 83 -14.33 -20.43 -8.82
N ASN A 84 -13.90 -20.15 -10.05
CA ASN A 84 -12.49 -20.23 -10.45
C ASN A 84 -11.73 -18.90 -10.23
N ALA A 85 -12.33 -17.95 -9.50
CA ALA A 85 -11.74 -16.67 -9.14
C ALA A 85 -11.12 -15.95 -10.36
N PRO A 86 -11.90 -15.53 -11.36
CA PRO A 86 -11.34 -14.93 -12.56
C PRO A 86 -10.67 -13.57 -12.31
N ILE A 87 -9.80 -13.17 -13.23
CA ILE A 87 -9.33 -11.79 -13.40
C ILE A 87 -10.11 -11.17 -14.55
N ILE A 88 -10.81 -10.07 -14.29
CA ILE A 88 -11.74 -9.44 -15.24
C ILE A 88 -11.24 -8.04 -15.55
N ALA A 89 -11.00 -7.73 -16.83
CA ALA A 89 -10.76 -6.36 -17.27
C ALA A 89 -12.09 -5.65 -17.57
N ALA A 90 -12.42 -4.61 -16.81
CA ALA A 90 -13.66 -3.86 -17.01
C ALA A 90 -13.56 -2.87 -18.17
N GLY A 91 -14.69 -2.59 -18.82
CA GLY A 91 -14.85 -1.42 -19.67
C GLY A 91 -14.60 -0.13 -18.87
N ALA A 92 -14.01 0.89 -19.51
CA ALA A 92 -13.68 2.15 -18.83
C ALA A 92 -14.91 2.95 -18.38
N GLY A 93 -16.11 2.57 -18.81
CA GLY A 93 -17.38 3.21 -18.46
C GLY A 93 -18.22 2.43 -17.44
N LEU A 94 -17.73 1.29 -16.92
CA LEU A 94 -18.45 0.52 -15.91
C LEU A 94 -18.70 1.38 -14.67
N ASN A 95 -19.96 1.70 -14.43
CA ASN A 95 -20.41 2.56 -13.34
C ASN A 95 -20.94 1.77 -12.14
N THR A 96 -21.43 0.56 -12.37
CA THR A 96 -21.97 -0.32 -11.32
C THR A 96 -21.00 -1.45 -11.09
N LEU A 97 -20.12 -1.30 -10.10
CA LEU A 97 -19.10 -2.31 -9.80
C LEU A 97 -19.77 -3.51 -9.10
N PRO A 98 -19.50 -4.75 -9.54
CA PRO A 98 -20.07 -5.94 -8.92
C PRO A 98 -19.57 -6.10 -7.47
N PRO A 99 -20.45 -6.47 -6.53
CA PRO A 99 -20.02 -6.88 -5.20
C PRO A 99 -19.21 -8.18 -5.28
N GLY A 100 -18.36 -8.43 -4.29
CA GLY A 100 -17.67 -9.71 -4.12
C GLY A 100 -16.40 -9.87 -4.97
N ALA A 101 -15.87 -8.77 -5.53
CA ALA A 101 -14.60 -8.76 -6.24
C ALA A 101 -13.63 -7.77 -5.64
N ILE A 102 -12.35 -8.14 -5.61
CA ILE A 102 -11.28 -7.20 -5.28
C ILE A 102 -11.05 -6.29 -6.47
N ILE A 103 -11.22 -5.00 -6.24
CA ILE A 103 -11.11 -3.97 -7.28
C ILE A 103 -9.69 -3.40 -7.26
N ILE A 104 -8.99 -3.52 -8.39
CA ILE A 104 -7.65 -2.95 -8.58
C ILE A 104 -7.75 -1.84 -9.62
N TRP A 105 -7.43 -0.61 -9.22
CA TRP A 105 -7.36 0.53 -10.12
C TRP A 105 -6.00 0.57 -10.83
N ILE A 106 -6.02 0.35 -12.15
CA ILE A 106 -4.85 0.51 -13.02
C ILE A 106 -4.76 1.96 -13.50
N SER A 107 -3.67 2.62 -13.15
CA SER A 107 -3.33 3.97 -13.59
C SER A 107 -2.00 3.93 -14.34
N ARG A 108 -1.90 4.60 -15.48
CA ARG A 108 -0.69 4.65 -16.29
C ARG A 108 -0.37 6.10 -16.66
N ASP A 109 0.86 6.52 -16.43
CA ASP A 109 1.31 7.86 -16.81
C ASP A 109 1.24 8.03 -18.34
N GLY A 110 0.68 9.15 -18.80
CA GLY A 110 0.57 9.48 -20.21
C GLY A 110 -0.51 8.70 -20.99
N TRP A 111 -1.44 8.00 -20.32
CA TRP A 111 -2.52 7.25 -20.96
C TRP A 111 -3.35 8.08 -21.96
N GLN A 112 -3.44 9.40 -21.76
CA GLN A 112 -4.10 10.34 -22.68
C GLN A 112 -3.51 10.27 -24.09
N SER A 113 -2.19 10.12 -24.20
CA SER A 113 -1.52 9.99 -25.50
C SER A 113 -1.88 8.68 -26.19
N THR A 114 -1.96 7.57 -25.44
CA THR A 114 -2.42 6.27 -25.95
C THR A 114 -3.86 6.33 -26.43
N VAL A 115 -4.69 7.12 -25.76
CA VAL A 115 -6.08 7.35 -26.17
C VAL A 115 -6.17 8.20 -27.43
N ALA A 116 -5.41 9.30 -27.49
CA ALA A 116 -5.38 10.19 -28.64
C ALA A 116 -4.87 9.51 -29.91
N SER A 117 -3.93 8.56 -29.79
CA SER A 117 -3.41 7.78 -30.92
C SER A 117 -4.22 6.53 -31.24
N SER A 118 -5.34 6.29 -30.56
CA SER A 118 -6.14 5.08 -30.78
C SER A 118 -7.16 5.26 -31.91
N ASN A 119 -7.39 4.21 -32.70
CA ASN A 119 -8.45 4.18 -33.72
C ASN A 119 -9.85 3.96 -33.12
N ARG A 120 -10.00 3.95 -31.79
CA ARG A 120 -11.29 3.75 -31.13
C ARG A 120 -12.11 5.04 -31.17
N PRO A 121 -13.44 4.98 -31.38
CA PRO A 121 -14.28 6.17 -31.33
C PRO A 121 -14.09 6.97 -30.04
N ARG A 122 -14.20 8.30 -30.14
CA ARG A 122 -14.19 9.18 -28.96
C ARG A 122 -15.49 8.98 -28.16
N VAL A 123 -15.39 9.09 -26.84
CA VAL A 123 -16.54 8.95 -25.93
C VAL A 123 -17.42 10.21 -26.00
N ARG A 124 -16.78 11.37 -26.15
CA ARG A 124 -17.40 12.69 -26.28
C ARG A 124 -16.78 13.43 -27.48
N PRO A 125 -17.07 13.03 -28.73
CA PRO A 125 -16.48 13.64 -29.92
C PRO A 125 -16.79 15.14 -30.06
N GLU A 126 -17.84 15.63 -29.41
CA GLU A 126 -18.27 17.02 -29.35
C GLU A 126 -17.35 17.93 -28.52
N LEU A 127 -16.50 17.37 -27.66
CA LEU A 127 -15.53 18.12 -26.85
C LEU A 127 -14.16 18.17 -27.55
N SER A 128 -13.30 19.12 -27.19
CA SER A 128 -11.86 18.98 -27.52
C SER A 128 -11.24 17.76 -26.81
N LEU A 129 -10.12 17.23 -27.30
CA LEU A 129 -9.46 16.07 -26.69
C LEU A 129 -9.10 16.34 -25.22
N ASP A 130 -8.60 17.53 -24.91
CA ASP A 130 -8.22 17.91 -23.55
C ASP A 130 -9.43 18.08 -22.62
N GLU A 131 -10.55 18.60 -23.13
CA GLU A 131 -11.80 18.67 -22.39
C GLU A 131 -12.38 17.29 -22.12
N GLU A 132 -12.34 16.39 -23.10
CA GLU A 132 -12.77 15.00 -22.93
C GLU A 132 -11.89 14.27 -21.90
N HIS A 133 -10.56 14.44 -21.95
CA HIS A 133 -9.65 13.88 -20.93
C HIS A 133 -9.99 14.38 -19.53
N ARG A 134 -10.17 15.69 -19.36
CA ARG A 134 -10.56 16.29 -18.07
C ARG A 134 -11.93 15.79 -17.60
N TRP A 135 -12.89 15.65 -18.51
CA TRP A 135 -14.21 15.10 -18.21
C TRP A 135 -14.10 13.64 -17.72
N MET A 136 -13.33 12.79 -18.40
CA MET A 136 -13.11 11.40 -17.98
C MET A 136 -12.48 11.32 -16.58
N ILE A 137 -11.47 12.14 -16.30
CA ILE A 137 -10.83 12.20 -14.98
C ILE A 137 -11.86 12.56 -13.90
N ARG A 138 -12.59 13.67 -14.11
CA ARG A 138 -13.55 14.20 -13.13
C ARG A 138 -14.73 13.26 -12.87
N THR A 139 -15.18 12.52 -13.89
CA THR A 139 -16.38 11.68 -13.77
C THR A 139 -16.09 10.24 -13.37
N ARG A 140 -14.86 9.75 -13.54
CA ARG A 140 -14.54 8.32 -13.33
C ARG A 140 -13.58 8.07 -12.17
N GLU A 141 -12.54 8.89 -12.02
CA GLU A 141 -11.49 8.62 -11.01
C GLU A 141 -11.99 8.70 -9.57
N PRO A 142 -12.89 9.64 -9.18
CA PRO A 142 -13.45 9.63 -7.82
C PRO A 142 -14.16 8.32 -7.49
N HIS A 143 -14.96 7.81 -8.43
CA HIS A 143 -15.69 6.56 -8.26
C HIS A 143 -14.74 5.35 -8.14
N TRP A 144 -13.67 5.30 -8.93
CA TRP A 144 -12.65 4.24 -8.76
C TRP A 144 -11.86 4.39 -7.47
N LEU A 145 -11.54 5.61 -7.04
CA LEU A 145 -10.86 5.86 -5.78
C LEU A 145 -11.69 5.37 -4.58
N ASP A 146 -13.01 5.62 -4.62
CA ASP A 146 -13.94 5.22 -3.57
C ASP A 146 -14.25 3.73 -3.54
N ALA A 147 -14.06 3.01 -4.65
CA ALA A 147 -14.34 1.57 -4.71
C ALA A 147 -13.09 0.68 -4.73
N ALA A 148 -11.93 1.20 -5.16
CA ALA A 148 -10.72 0.41 -5.30
C ALA A 148 -10.20 -0.05 -3.94
N HIS A 149 -9.79 -1.32 -3.89
CA HIS A 149 -9.09 -1.91 -2.75
C HIS A 149 -7.59 -1.68 -2.88
N LEU A 150 -7.08 -1.69 -4.13
CA LEU A 150 -5.67 -1.52 -4.47
C LEU A 150 -5.52 -0.61 -5.70
N LYS A 151 -4.36 0.01 -5.85
CA LYS A 151 -3.99 0.83 -7.00
C LYS A 151 -2.62 0.42 -7.54
N LEU A 152 -2.57 0.07 -8.82
CA LEU A 152 -1.34 -0.11 -9.58
C LEU A 152 -1.08 1.14 -10.42
N SER A 153 -0.10 1.95 -9.99
CA SER A 153 0.40 3.09 -10.77
C SER A 153 1.59 2.65 -11.62
N ILE A 154 1.47 2.83 -12.93
CA ILE A 154 2.44 2.38 -13.93
C ILE A 154 3.12 3.60 -14.55
N PRO A 155 4.42 3.82 -14.27
CA PRO A 155 5.20 4.88 -14.91
C PRO A 155 5.29 4.64 -16.42
N ARG A 156 5.46 5.72 -17.18
CA ARG A 156 5.43 5.65 -18.65
C ARG A 156 6.52 4.73 -19.23
N ALA A 157 7.72 4.76 -18.66
CA ALA A 157 8.86 3.94 -19.10
C ALA A 157 8.82 2.48 -18.60
N ARG A 158 7.83 2.09 -17.78
CA ARG A 158 7.72 0.72 -17.28
C ARG A 158 7.20 -0.21 -18.37
N THR A 159 7.94 -1.31 -18.58
CA THR A 159 7.57 -2.34 -19.57
C THR A 159 6.27 -3.04 -19.18
N ILE A 160 5.62 -3.66 -20.17
CA ILE A 160 4.36 -4.39 -19.97
C ILE A 160 4.59 -5.59 -19.06
N GLU A 161 5.69 -6.32 -19.27
CA GLU A 161 6.07 -7.51 -18.52
C GLU A 161 6.26 -7.17 -17.05
N ARG A 162 6.99 -6.09 -16.77
CA ARG A 162 7.26 -5.59 -15.43
C ARG A 162 5.97 -5.15 -14.72
N ALA A 163 5.10 -4.40 -15.40
CA ALA A 163 3.80 -4.01 -14.86
C ALA A 163 2.88 -5.22 -14.60
N ALA A 164 2.94 -6.26 -15.42
CA ALA A 164 2.18 -7.49 -15.22
C ALA A 164 2.69 -8.30 -14.02
N GLU A 165 4.00 -8.31 -13.78
CA GLU A 165 4.60 -8.90 -12.55
C GLU A 165 4.15 -8.16 -11.29
N ASP A 166 4.14 -6.82 -11.32
CA ASP A 166 3.66 -6.01 -10.20
C ASP A 166 2.17 -6.27 -9.93
N LEU A 167 1.36 -6.34 -10.99
CA LEU A 167 -0.06 -6.70 -10.88
C LEU A 167 -0.24 -8.10 -10.28
N ALA A 168 0.52 -9.08 -10.77
CA ALA A 168 0.46 -10.45 -10.27
C ALA A 168 0.86 -10.54 -8.79
N THR A 169 1.86 -9.76 -8.35
CA THR A 169 2.29 -9.69 -6.95
C THR A 169 1.18 -9.11 -6.06
N LEU A 170 0.53 -8.03 -6.48
CA LEU A 170 -0.60 -7.45 -5.74
C LEU A 170 -1.78 -8.44 -5.63
N ILE A 171 -2.09 -9.13 -6.73
CA ILE A 171 -3.16 -10.14 -6.76
C ILE A 171 -2.81 -11.33 -5.87
N ASP A 172 -1.58 -11.81 -5.90
CA ASP A 172 -1.10 -12.90 -5.03
C ASP A 172 -1.30 -12.55 -3.56
N TRP A 173 -0.79 -11.40 -3.11
CA TRP A 173 -0.92 -10.96 -1.73
C TRP A 173 -2.37 -10.86 -1.26
N VAL A 174 -3.23 -10.15 -2.01
CA VAL A 174 -4.63 -9.98 -1.60
C VAL A 174 -5.41 -11.30 -1.62
N SER A 175 -5.05 -12.22 -2.52
CA SER A 175 -5.67 -13.56 -2.59
C SER A 175 -5.34 -14.45 -1.39
N GLN A 176 -4.27 -14.14 -0.65
CA GLN A 176 -3.86 -14.88 0.55
C GLN A 176 -4.52 -14.34 1.83
N VAL A 177 -5.06 -13.12 1.82
CA VAL A 177 -5.61 -12.47 3.01
C VAL A 177 -6.70 -13.32 3.70
N PRO A 178 -7.67 -13.92 2.99
CA PRO A 178 -8.68 -14.77 3.64
C PRO A 178 -8.13 -16.03 4.31
N ARG A 179 -6.87 -16.40 4.06
CA ARG A 179 -6.17 -17.54 4.66
C ARG A 179 -5.13 -17.10 5.70
N SER A 180 -5.07 -15.80 5.98
CA SER A 180 -4.14 -15.22 6.93
C SER A 180 -4.64 -15.44 8.35
N PRO A 181 -3.80 -15.87 9.29
CA PRO A 181 -4.18 -15.94 10.71
C PRO A 181 -4.44 -14.53 11.30
N LEU A 182 -4.02 -13.47 10.61
CA LEU A 182 -4.21 -12.09 11.03
C LEU A 182 -5.55 -11.49 10.60
N ALA A 183 -6.12 -11.94 9.48
CA ALA A 183 -7.38 -11.43 8.97
C ALA A 183 -8.51 -11.49 10.01
N PRO A 184 -8.79 -12.62 10.69
CA PRO A 184 -9.86 -12.68 11.70
C PRO A 184 -9.58 -11.84 12.96
N ARG A 185 -8.34 -11.38 13.16
CA ARG A 185 -7.92 -10.49 14.27
C ARG A 185 -7.89 -9.01 13.86
N THR A 186 -8.14 -8.70 12.60
CA THR A 186 -8.07 -7.34 12.06
C THR A 186 -9.48 -6.76 11.94
N ALA A 187 -9.74 -5.71 12.71
CA ALA A 187 -10.98 -4.95 12.61
C ALA A 187 -10.87 -3.89 11.50
N LEU A 188 -11.89 -3.79 10.65
CA LEU A 188 -11.99 -2.71 9.67
C LEU A 188 -12.60 -1.46 10.33
N VAL A 189 -12.03 -0.29 10.06
CA VAL A 189 -12.41 0.98 10.68
C VAL A 189 -12.95 1.93 9.61
N PRO A 190 -14.26 2.22 9.58
CA PRO A 190 -14.84 3.28 8.77
C PRO A 190 -14.44 4.66 9.31
N PHE A 191 -14.11 5.60 8.42
CA PHE A 191 -13.75 6.97 8.83
C PHE A 191 -14.97 7.82 9.11
N ILE A 192 -16.01 7.63 8.30
CA ILE A 192 -17.28 8.33 8.36
C ILE A 192 -18.43 7.32 8.26
N PRO A 193 -19.66 7.70 8.65
CA PRO A 193 -20.80 6.80 8.57
C PRO A 193 -21.03 6.14 7.21
N ASP A 194 -20.80 6.86 6.13
CA ASP A 194 -20.99 6.37 4.75
C ASP A 194 -20.05 5.20 4.39
N ASP A 195 -18.92 5.06 5.09
CA ASP A 195 -17.97 3.96 4.87
C ASP A 195 -18.42 2.63 5.48
N LEU A 196 -19.43 2.61 6.37
CA LEU A 196 -19.83 1.40 7.12
C LEU A 196 -20.21 0.26 6.17
N CYS A 197 -20.96 0.58 5.13
CA CYS A 197 -21.40 -0.39 4.13
C CYS A 197 -20.22 -1.07 3.44
N ARG A 198 -19.23 -0.26 3.03
CA ARG A 198 -18.00 -0.74 2.42
C ARG A 198 -17.19 -1.58 3.41
N ALA A 199 -17.05 -1.13 4.65
CA ALA A 199 -16.30 -1.87 5.67
C ALA A 199 -16.90 -3.25 5.93
N LEU A 200 -18.23 -3.37 6.00
CA LEU A 200 -18.92 -4.65 6.14
C LEU A 200 -18.72 -5.57 4.92
N HIS A 201 -18.73 -5.00 3.71
CA HIS A 201 -18.46 -5.74 2.49
C HIS A 201 -17.02 -6.24 2.41
N ASP A 202 -16.04 -5.34 2.61
CA ASP A 202 -14.61 -5.64 2.58
C ASP A 202 -14.26 -6.67 3.67
N ARG A 203 -14.94 -6.61 4.83
CA ARG A 203 -14.82 -7.61 5.91
C ARG A 203 -15.18 -9.00 5.41
N ALA A 204 -16.36 -9.14 4.81
CA ALA A 204 -16.84 -10.43 4.29
C ALA A 204 -15.98 -10.93 3.13
N LEU A 205 -15.53 -10.03 2.24
CA LEU A 205 -14.74 -10.36 1.07
C LEU A 205 -13.33 -10.86 1.42
N LEU A 206 -12.71 -10.28 2.45
CA LEU A 206 -11.34 -10.57 2.87
C LEU A 206 -11.25 -11.50 4.08
N ASP A 207 -12.38 -11.98 4.60
CA ASP A 207 -12.49 -12.74 5.85
C ASP A 207 -11.82 -12.02 7.05
N MET A 208 -12.00 -10.70 7.10
CA MET A 208 -11.50 -9.88 8.21
C MET A 208 -12.37 -10.08 9.45
N GLY A 209 -11.83 -9.73 10.62
CA GLY A 209 -12.48 -9.89 11.92
C GLY A 209 -13.84 -9.18 12.02
N ARG A 210 -13.85 -7.95 12.50
CA ARG A 210 -15.08 -7.16 12.74
C ARG A 210 -15.00 -5.78 12.11
N VAL A 211 -16.10 -5.04 12.06
CA VAL A 211 -16.09 -3.62 11.75
C VAL A 211 -16.19 -2.82 13.06
N GLU A 212 -15.18 -2.00 13.37
CA GLU A 212 -15.22 -1.11 14.54
C GLU A 212 -16.14 0.08 14.26
N VAL A 213 -17.21 0.23 15.03
CA VAL A 213 -18.10 1.38 14.97
C VAL A 213 -17.91 2.18 16.24
N ARG A 214 -17.54 3.46 16.13
CA ARG A 214 -17.23 4.31 17.29
C ARG A 214 -18.36 5.27 17.61
N SER A 215 -18.72 5.39 18.88
CA SER A 215 -19.87 6.21 19.31
C SER A 215 -19.72 7.72 19.09
N ASP A 216 -18.49 8.21 18.91
CA ASP A 216 -18.19 9.60 18.57
C ASP A 216 -18.32 9.92 17.07
N ILE A 217 -18.24 8.91 16.21
CA ILE A 217 -18.44 9.03 14.75
C ILE A 217 -19.87 8.62 14.35
N PHE A 218 -20.44 7.64 15.06
CA PHE A 218 -21.75 7.05 14.82
C PHE A 218 -22.69 7.29 16.01
N PRO A 219 -23.24 8.50 16.15
CA PRO A 219 -24.20 8.79 17.22
C PRO A 219 -25.47 7.93 17.10
N THR A 220 -25.85 7.59 15.86
CA THR A 220 -26.94 6.67 15.52
C THR A 220 -26.37 5.44 14.84
N LEU A 221 -26.78 4.25 15.29
CA LEU A 221 -26.40 2.96 14.71
C LEU A 221 -27.43 2.52 13.65
N PRO A 222 -27.04 1.72 12.64
CA PRO A 222 -28.00 1.09 11.74
C PRO A 222 -28.92 0.15 12.53
N ALA A 223 -30.16 0.01 12.09
CA ALA A 223 -31.07 -0.96 12.71
C ALA A 223 -30.56 -2.40 12.44
N PRO A 224 -30.67 -3.33 13.41
CA PRO A 224 -30.30 -4.73 13.19
C PRO A 224 -30.95 -5.36 11.95
N ASP A 225 -32.23 -5.04 11.70
CA ASP A 225 -32.96 -5.52 10.52
C ASP A 225 -32.36 -5.01 9.20
N GLU A 226 -31.81 -3.79 9.20
CA GLU A 226 -31.12 -3.23 8.03
C GLU A 226 -29.83 -4.00 7.74
N LEU A 227 -29.08 -4.40 8.76
CA LEU A 227 -27.88 -5.24 8.58
C LEU A 227 -28.24 -6.59 7.96
N LEU A 228 -29.26 -7.26 8.52
CA LEU A 228 -29.71 -8.58 8.06
C LEU A 228 -30.24 -8.55 6.63
N GLN A 229 -31.00 -7.52 6.25
CA GLN A 229 -31.49 -7.31 4.88
C GLN A 229 -30.34 -7.22 3.85
N ASN A 230 -29.14 -6.82 4.29
CA ASN A 230 -27.96 -6.69 3.45
C ASN A 230 -26.97 -7.88 3.60
N ASN A 231 -27.41 -9.00 4.19
CA ASN A 231 -26.60 -10.17 4.50
C ASN A 231 -25.41 -9.88 5.44
N HIS A 232 -25.60 -8.98 6.41
CA HIS A 232 -24.64 -8.73 7.48
C HIS A 232 -25.24 -9.10 8.83
N HIS A 233 -24.42 -9.62 9.74
CA HIS A 233 -24.89 -9.98 11.08
C HIS A 233 -24.52 -8.89 12.09
N PRO A 234 -25.36 -8.57 13.09
CA PRO A 234 -24.97 -7.69 14.20
C PRO A 234 -23.62 -8.09 14.85
N GLY A 235 -23.37 -9.39 14.91
CA GLY A 235 -22.12 -10.00 15.39
C GLY A 235 -20.86 -9.61 14.60
N ASP A 236 -21.01 -9.05 13.41
CA ASP A 236 -19.90 -8.52 12.61
C ASP A 236 -19.35 -7.20 13.17
N LEU A 237 -20.08 -6.56 14.08
CA LEU A 237 -19.72 -5.26 14.66
C LEU A 237 -18.90 -5.39 15.94
N LEU A 238 -17.90 -4.51 16.06
CA LEU A 238 -17.21 -4.16 17.29
C LEU A 238 -17.68 -2.76 17.70
N LEU A 239 -18.49 -2.64 18.75
CA LEU A 239 -18.97 -1.35 19.22
C LEU A 239 -17.96 -0.70 20.18
N SER A 240 -17.41 0.43 19.78
CA SER A 240 -16.36 1.14 20.49
C SER A 240 -16.92 2.41 21.16
N LEU A 241 -17.10 2.36 22.49
CA LEU A 241 -17.57 3.48 23.29
C LEU A 241 -16.45 4.53 23.44
N ARG A 242 -16.70 5.71 22.86
CA ARG A 242 -15.83 6.90 22.90
C ARG A 242 -16.55 8.14 23.43
N THR A 243 -17.76 7.96 23.95
CA THR A 243 -18.62 9.00 24.52
C THR A 243 -19.17 8.57 25.88
N PRO A 244 -19.66 9.50 26.74
CA PRO A 244 -20.03 9.18 28.12
C PRO A 244 -21.30 8.35 28.34
N ASP A 245 -22.10 8.06 27.30
CA ASP A 245 -23.36 7.30 27.46
C ASP A 245 -23.18 5.83 27.05
N PRO A 246 -22.94 4.91 28.01
CA PRO A 246 -22.68 3.51 27.69
C PRO A 246 -23.93 2.75 27.21
N ARG A 247 -25.14 3.31 27.39
CA ARG A 247 -26.38 2.70 26.89
C ARG A 247 -26.42 2.63 25.37
N TRP A 248 -25.56 3.38 24.68
CA TRP A 248 -25.33 3.25 23.24
C TRP A 248 -24.92 1.82 22.83
N LEU A 249 -24.19 1.09 23.69
CA LEU A 249 -23.73 -0.28 23.40
C LEU A 249 -24.87 -1.29 23.25
N ARG A 250 -25.94 -1.18 24.05
CA ARG A 250 -27.09 -2.11 23.99
C ARG A 250 -28.03 -1.86 22.80
N ASN A 251 -27.83 -0.80 22.03
CA ASN A 251 -28.65 -0.51 20.85
C ASN A 251 -28.45 -1.55 19.72
N ILE A 252 -27.37 -2.35 19.79
CA ILE A 252 -27.18 -3.55 18.97
C ILE A 252 -26.92 -4.74 19.92
N PRO A 253 -27.97 -5.39 20.44
CA PRO A 253 -27.86 -6.44 21.46
C PRO A 253 -26.95 -7.62 21.09
N GLU A 254 -26.84 -7.93 19.81
CA GLU A 254 -26.08 -9.08 19.29
C GLU A 254 -24.73 -8.66 18.68
N ALA A 255 -24.21 -7.48 19.06
CA ALA A 255 -22.88 -7.05 18.65
C ALA A 255 -21.81 -8.09 19.03
N GLY A 256 -20.81 -8.28 18.18
CA GLY A 256 -19.81 -9.32 18.37
C GLY A 256 -18.78 -9.01 19.47
N ALA A 257 -18.57 -7.73 19.75
CA ALA A 257 -17.65 -7.26 20.77
C ALA A 257 -17.96 -5.81 21.20
N TRP A 258 -17.55 -5.45 22.42
CA TRP A 258 -17.52 -4.06 22.89
C TRP A 258 -16.09 -3.63 23.22
N ASP A 259 -15.70 -2.43 22.80
CA ASP A 259 -14.48 -1.73 23.24
C ASP A 259 -14.90 -0.54 24.10
N ILE A 260 -14.60 -0.59 25.39
CA ILE A 260 -14.87 0.47 26.35
C ILE A 260 -13.57 1.24 26.55
N ASP A 261 -13.57 2.53 26.23
CA ASP A 261 -12.46 3.39 26.62
C ASP A 261 -12.44 3.54 28.14
N LEU A 262 -11.26 3.38 28.74
CA LEU A 262 -11.03 3.44 30.18
C LEU A 262 -11.64 4.69 30.83
N ARG A 263 -11.66 5.82 30.11
CA ARG A 263 -12.27 7.08 30.57
C ARG A 263 -13.76 6.97 30.87
N PHE A 264 -14.47 6.04 30.22
CA PHE A 264 -15.91 5.82 30.37
C PHE A 264 -16.23 4.54 31.15
N LEU A 265 -15.22 3.87 31.72
CA LEU A 265 -15.42 2.74 32.61
C LEU A 265 -16.32 3.10 33.82
N PRO A 266 -16.15 4.25 34.52
CA PRO A 266 -17.03 4.61 35.63
C PRO A 266 -18.50 4.75 35.20
N ASP A 267 -18.77 5.36 34.05
CA ASP A 267 -20.12 5.48 33.49
C ASP A 267 -20.72 4.11 33.16
N THR A 268 -19.91 3.23 32.58
CA THR A 268 -20.29 1.85 32.24
C THR A 268 -20.69 1.08 33.49
N LEU A 269 -19.90 1.16 34.57
CA LEU A 269 -20.18 0.47 35.83
C LEU A 269 -21.48 0.98 36.49
N ARG A 270 -21.78 2.28 36.40
CA ARG A 270 -23.04 2.84 36.89
C ARG A 270 -24.28 2.28 36.18
N HIS A 271 -24.12 1.78 34.96
CA HIS A 271 -25.20 1.22 34.14
C HIS A 271 -25.08 -0.30 33.95
N ILE A 272 -24.30 -0.99 34.78
CA ILE A 272 -23.95 -2.40 34.56
C ILE A 272 -25.17 -3.33 34.45
N ASP A 273 -26.20 -3.11 35.27
CA ASP A 273 -27.39 -3.97 35.27
C ASP A 273 -28.22 -3.84 33.99
N ASP A 274 -28.12 -2.70 33.31
CA ASP A 274 -28.75 -2.47 32.01
C ASP A 274 -27.94 -3.11 30.86
N LEU A 275 -26.63 -3.19 31.01
CA LEU A 275 -25.73 -3.69 29.97
C LEU A 275 -25.54 -5.21 30.03
N ARG A 276 -25.55 -5.80 31.23
CA ARG A 276 -25.28 -7.23 31.46
C ARG A 276 -26.14 -8.18 30.59
N PRO A 277 -27.44 -7.93 30.34
CA PRO A 277 -28.25 -8.79 29.46
C PRO A 277 -27.80 -8.82 27.99
N HIS A 278 -27.03 -7.82 27.56
CA HIS A 278 -26.57 -7.65 26.18
C HIS A 278 -25.07 -7.91 26.01
N LEU A 279 -24.43 -8.52 27.01
CA LEU A 279 -22.99 -8.73 27.05
C LEU A 279 -22.52 -9.54 25.81
N PRO A 280 -21.59 -9.02 25.00
CA PRO A 280 -21.10 -9.71 23.82
C PRO A 280 -20.12 -10.83 24.19
N ALA A 281 -19.72 -11.61 23.18
CA ALA A 281 -18.74 -12.69 23.36
C ALA A 281 -17.36 -12.18 23.80
N SER A 282 -16.93 -11.01 23.32
CA SER A 282 -15.62 -10.42 23.60
C SER A 282 -15.73 -9.00 24.16
N LEU A 283 -14.94 -8.68 25.17
CA LEU A 283 -14.78 -7.31 25.67
C LEU A 283 -13.35 -6.82 25.42
N ILE A 284 -13.22 -5.53 25.18
CA ILE A 284 -11.96 -4.80 25.08
C ILE A 284 -12.03 -3.63 26.06
N LEU A 285 -11.00 -3.47 26.88
CA LEU A 285 -10.79 -2.25 27.65
C LEU A 285 -9.61 -1.51 27.04
N SER A 286 -9.84 -0.28 26.57
CA SER A 286 -8.82 0.49 25.86
C SER A 286 -8.36 1.73 26.62
N ALA A 287 -7.06 1.98 26.59
CA ALA A 287 -6.45 3.20 27.10
C ALA A 287 -5.81 3.99 25.96
N HIS A 288 -6.14 5.29 25.89
CA HIS A 288 -5.56 6.26 24.96
C HIS A 288 -4.90 7.39 25.77
N PRO A 289 -3.70 7.17 26.34
CA PRO A 289 -3.01 8.18 27.14
C PRO A 289 -2.81 9.49 26.38
N ALA A 290 -2.99 10.62 27.07
CA ALA A 290 -2.78 11.94 26.49
C ALA A 290 -1.29 12.29 26.29
N HIS A 291 -0.40 11.63 27.03
CA HIS A 291 1.04 11.82 26.96
C HIS A 291 1.70 10.67 26.16
N PRO A 292 2.84 10.93 25.49
CA PRO A 292 3.62 9.90 24.82
C PRO A 292 4.05 8.77 25.76
N ALA A 293 4.28 7.57 25.19
CA ALA A 293 4.80 6.45 25.94
C ALA A 293 6.19 6.74 26.58
N PRO A 294 6.51 6.13 27.73
CA PRO A 294 5.69 5.18 28.47
C PRO A 294 4.61 5.88 29.31
N ALA A 295 3.41 5.30 29.34
CA ALA A 295 2.34 5.74 30.24
C ALA A 295 2.10 4.67 31.31
N ASP A 296 1.57 5.09 32.46
CA ASP A 296 1.17 4.17 33.52
C ASP A 296 0.05 3.24 33.02
N LEU A 297 0.21 1.95 33.27
CA LEU A 297 -0.72 0.89 32.89
C LEU A 297 -1.59 0.42 34.06
N SER A 298 -1.32 0.89 35.28
CA SER A 298 -1.99 0.40 36.50
C SER A 298 -3.51 0.54 36.41
N GLU A 299 -4.01 1.70 35.98
CA GLU A 299 -5.45 1.93 35.82
C GLU A 299 -6.10 1.01 34.77
N LEU A 300 -5.36 0.62 33.73
CA LEU A 300 -5.85 -0.28 32.69
C LEU A 300 -6.03 -1.71 33.25
N PHE A 301 -5.05 -2.20 34.02
CA PHE A 301 -5.14 -3.52 34.64
C PHE A 301 -6.17 -3.57 35.77
N ASP A 302 -6.18 -2.58 36.66
CA ASP A 302 -7.15 -2.47 37.74
C ASP A 302 -8.58 -2.35 37.17
N GLY A 303 -8.76 -1.51 36.15
CA GLY A 303 -10.03 -1.34 35.44
C GLY A 303 -10.53 -2.65 34.82
N ALA A 304 -9.65 -3.48 34.28
CA ALA A 304 -10.02 -4.78 33.74
C ALA A 304 -10.49 -5.77 34.82
N GLY A 305 -9.85 -5.77 35.99
CA GLY A 305 -10.29 -6.57 37.14
C GLY A 305 -11.67 -6.16 37.64
N VAL A 306 -11.92 -4.84 37.74
CA VAL A 306 -13.23 -4.30 38.11
C VAL A 306 -14.29 -4.66 37.07
N LEU A 307 -13.98 -4.52 35.77
CA LEU A 307 -14.88 -4.84 34.68
C LEU A 307 -15.24 -6.33 34.63
N ALA A 308 -14.26 -7.21 34.83
CA ALA A 308 -14.46 -8.67 34.89
C ALA A 308 -15.42 -9.05 36.02
N THR A 309 -15.23 -8.44 37.20
CA THR A 309 -16.08 -8.65 38.37
C THR A 309 -17.51 -8.15 38.11
N ALA A 310 -17.66 -6.95 37.53
CA ALA A 310 -18.95 -6.33 37.27
C ALA A 310 -19.82 -7.12 36.28
N PHE A 311 -19.20 -7.68 35.23
CA PHE A 311 -19.87 -8.55 34.26
C PHE A 311 -19.91 -10.03 34.67
N ASN A 312 -19.24 -10.41 35.77
CA ASN A 312 -19.08 -11.80 36.21
C ASN A 312 -18.50 -12.72 35.12
N ILE A 313 -17.34 -12.33 34.59
CA ILE A 313 -16.64 -13.05 33.51
C ILE A 313 -15.18 -13.34 33.88
N ALA A 314 -14.60 -14.33 33.21
CA ALA A 314 -13.18 -14.64 33.33
C ALA A 314 -12.30 -13.51 32.74
N PRO A 315 -11.13 -13.19 33.35
CA PRO A 315 -10.23 -12.15 32.88
C PRO A 315 -9.82 -12.28 31.40
N GLU A 316 -9.64 -13.51 30.91
CA GLU A 316 -9.20 -13.83 29.54
C GLU A 316 -10.22 -13.39 28.47
N ARG A 317 -11.48 -13.12 28.87
CA ARG A 317 -12.52 -12.57 27.98
C ARG A 317 -12.36 -11.07 27.73
N ILE A 318 -11.48 -10.39 28.48
CA ILE A 318 -11.18 -8.98 28.33
C ILE A 318 -9.81 -8.85 27.66
N THR A 319 -9.80 -8.26 26.46
CA THR A 319 -8.57 -7.87 25.78
C THR A 319 -8.17 -6.46 26.20
N LEU A 320 -6.91 -6.26 26.58
CA LEU A 320 -6.37 -4.94 26.90
C LEU A 320 -5.83 -4.26 25.64
N LYS A 321 -6.29 -3.05 25.36
CA LYS A 321 -5.81 -2.23 24.24
C LYS A 321 -5.07 -1.02 24.77
N TYR A 322 -3.76 -0.96 24.54
CA TYR A 322 -2.92 0.16 24.93
C TYR A 322 -2.48 0.95 23.70
N ALA A 323 -2.97 2.17 23.55
CA ALA A 323 -2.73 2.99 22.37
C ALA A 323 -2.11 4.36 22.73
N PRO A 324 -0.83 4.41 23.16
CA PRO A 324 -0.17 5.68 23.50
C PRO A 324 0.22 6.48 22.26
N LEU A 325 0.43 7.79 22.43
CA LEU A 325 1.15 8.58 21.42
C LEU A 325 2.62 8.14 21.34
N ALA A 326 3.18 8.11 20.13
CA ALA A 326 4.59 7.76 19.91
C ALA A 326 5.18 8.63 18.76
N PRO A 327 5.57 9.88 19.07
CA PRO A 327 6.03 10.85 18.06
C PRO A 327 7.45 10.57 17.53
N ASP A 328 8.26 9.81 18.26
CA ASP A 328 9.67 9.55 17.95
C ASP A 328 10.06 8.11 18.26
N ALA A 329 11.28 7.71 17.87
CA ALA A 329 11.78 6.36 18.05
C ALA A 329 11.90 5.97 19.53
N ALA A 330 12.22 6.91 20.42
CA ALA A 330 12.31 6.68 21.85
C ALA A 330 10.95 6.31 22.45
N ALA A 331 9.89 7.06 22.12
CA ALA A 331 8.52 6.76 22.55
C ALA A 331 7.98 5.47 21.93
N ILE A 332 8.32 5.19 20.67
CA ILE A 332 7.99 3.89 20.05
C ILE A 332 8.64 2.75 20.84
N ARG A 333 9.93 2.86 21.14
CA ARG A 333 10.65 1.86 21.95
C ARG A 333 9.99 1.68 23.32
N ALA A 334 9.73 2.78 24.02
CA ALA A 334 9.09 2.74 25.33
C ALA A 334 7.72 2.04 25.28
N ALA A 335 6.93 2.27 24.22
CA ALA A 335 5.66 1.57 24.03
C ALA A 335 5.86 0.06 23.81
N LEU A 336 6.88 -0.34 23.05
CA LEU A 336 7.20 -1.75 22.81
C LEU A 336 7.70 -2.46 24.07
N ASP A 337 8.51 -1.77 24.89
CA ASP A 337 9.05 -2.28 26.15
C ASP A 337 7.94 -2.58 27.17
N THR A 338 6.76 -1.94 27.06
CA THR A 338 5.60 -2.25 27.93
C THR A 338 5.05 -3.66 27.76
N ARG A 339 5.42 -4.36 26.67
CA ARG A 339 4.99 -5.72 26.40
C ARG A 339 5.26 -6.69 27.55
N ALA A 340 6.42 -6.58 28.19
CA ALA A 340 6.78 -7.45 29.31
C ALA A 340 5.75 -7.39 30.46
N THR A 341 5.13 -6.23 30.66
CA THR A 341 4.05 -6.03 31.64
C THR A 341 2.77 -6.77 31.24
N PHE A 342 2.43 -6.75 29.95
CA PHE A 342 1.25 -7.46 29.44
C PHE A 342 1.43 -8.98 29.44
N ASP A 343 2.62 -9.48 29.08
CA ASP A 343 2.93 -10.91 29.04
C ASP A 343 2.83 -11.57 30.45
N ALA A 344 2.89 -10.77 31.53
CA ALA A 344 2.71 -11.25 32.90
C ALA A 344 1.24 -11.43 33.33
N GLY A 345 0.29 -10.87 32.57
CA GLY A 345 -1.15 -10.89 32.90
C GLY A 345 -1.93 -11.99 32.19
N PRO A 346 -3.17 -12.29 32.63
CA PRO A 346 -4.04 -13.29 32.00
C PRO A 346 -4.75 -12.76 30.74
N HIS A 347 -4.70 -11.46 30.49
CA HIS A 347 -5.45 -10.82 29.42
C HIS A 347 -4.73 -10.94 28.06
N PRO A 348 -5.44 -11.29 26.97
CA PRO A 348 -4.98 -10.96 25.63
C PRO A 348 -4.76 -9.45 25.52
N PHE A 349 -3.83 -9.00 24.67
CA PHE A 349 -3.54 -7.58 24.55
C PHE A 349 -3.19 -7.13 23.14
N ALA A 350 -3.30 -5.82 22.92
CA ALA A 350 -2.81 -5.15 21.72
C ALA A 350 -2.10 -3.85 22.11
N ILE A 351 -0.86 -3.70 21.67
CA ILE A 351 -0.09 -2.45 21.79
C ILE A 351 -0.19 -1.72 20.45
N ILE A 352 -0.69 -0.48 20.49
CA ILE A 352 -1.14 0.28 19.32
C ILE A 352 -0.51 1.70 19.39
N PRO A 353 0.82 1.86 19.25
CA PRO A 353 1.44 3.19 19.27
C PRO A 353 0.87 4.06 18.15
N GLN A 354 0.43 5.27 18.47
CA GLN A 354 -0.31 6.16 17.58
C GLN A 354 0.58 7.19 16.90
N GLY A 355 0.13 7.67 15.75
CA GLY A 355 0.77 8.73 14.96
C GLY A 355 1.46 8.22 13.70
N PRO A 356 1.73 9.11 12.73
CA PRO A 356 2.33 8.75 11.44
C PRO A 356 3.74 8.15 11.57
N ARG A 357 4.47 8.54 12.62
CA ARG A 357 5.82 8.06 12.95
C ARG A 357 5.82 6.60 13.41
N ALA A 358 4.73 6.14 14.00
CA ALA A 358 4.60 4.80 14.60
C ALA A 358 3.66 3.86 13.83
N ALA A 359 3.03 4.32 12.75
CA ALA A 359 2.07 3.53 11.98
C ALA A 359 2.65 2.19 11.48
N TRP A 360 3.92 2.18 11.07
CA TRP A 360 4.63 0.97 10.61
C TRP A 360 4.75 -0.11 11.70
N VAL A 361 4.64 0.24 12.98
CA VAL A 361 4.73 -0.70 14.11
C VAL A 361 3.58 -1.71 14.09
N ARG A 362 2.44 -1.40 13.44
CA ARG A 362 1.33 -2.35 13.27
C ARG A 362 1.75 -3.61 12.52
N HIS A 363 2.63 -3.47 11.54
CA HIS A 363 3.16 -4.60 10.77
C HIS A 363 4.05 -5.48 11.64
N LEU A 364 4.93 -4.86 12.44
CA LEU A 364 5.82 -5.55 13.36
C LEU A 364 5.04 -6.35 14.41
N LEU A 365 4.02 -5.73 14.99
CA LEU A 365 3.20 -6.34 16.06
C LEU A 365 2.10 -7.27 15.52
N SER A 366 2.01 -7.44 14.20
CA SER A 366 0.97 -8.23 13.55
C SER A 366 0.85 -9.63 14.13
N ALA A 367 1.97 -10.34 14.24
CA ALA A 367 2.02 -11.70 14.76
C ALA A 367 1.73 -11.82 16.27
N THR A 368 1.77 -10.72 17.04
CA THR A 368 1.78 -10.79 18.51
C THR A 368 0.61 -10.10 19.19
N ASN A 369 0.03 -9.06 18.58
CA ASN A 369 -1.20 -8.47 19.13
C ASN A 369 -2.39 -9.41 18.93
N ALA A 370 -3.30 -9.41 19.90
CA ALA A 370 -4.58 -10.09 19.82
C ALA A 370 -5.55 -9.42 18.83
N LEU A 371 -5.40 -8.11 18.61
CA LEU A 371 -6.27 -7.28 17.78
C LEU A 371 -5.47 -6.30 16.92
N HIS A 372 -5.96 -6.09 15.71
CA HIS A 372 -5.46 -5.12 14.74
C HIS A 372 -6.58 -4.25 14.22
N TYR A 373 -6.22 -3.09 13.70
CA TYR A 373 -7.16 -2.13 13.14
C TYR A 373 -6.64 -1.67 11.79
N LEU A 374 -7.47 -1.81 10.77
CA LEU A 374 -7.19 -1.38 9.42
C LEU A 374 -8.32 -0.46 8.96
N PRO A 375 -8.03 0.76 8.51
CA PRO A 375 -9.05 1.62 7.94
C PRO A 375 -9.56 1.04 6.64
N VAL A 376 -10.82 1.34 6.32
CA VAL A 376 -11.42 0.92 5.05
C VAL A 376 -11.03 1.85 3.90
N GLY A 377 -10.62 1.24 2.79
CA GLY A 377 -10.26 1.93 1.55
C GLY A 377 -8.85 2.52 1.50
N LEU A 378 -8.55 3.09 0.33
CA LEU A 378 -7.21 3.62 0.03
C LEU A 378 -6.94 4.90 0.82
N ALA A 379 -5.71 5.07 1.34
CA ALA A 379 -5.30 6.24 2.11
C ALA A 379 -5.44 7.56 1.33
N SER A 380 -5.43 7.51 -0.01
CA SER A 380 -5.70 8.68 -0.84
C SER A 380 -7.12 9.26 -0.69
N ARG A 381 -8.07 8.53 -0.07
CA ARG A 381 -9.40 9.05 0.30
C ARG A 381 -9.34 9.99 1.52
N ASN A 382 -8.35 9.83 2.39
CA ASN A 382 -8.16 10.65 3.58
C ASN A 382 -6.68 11.03 3.75
N PRO A 383 -6.25 12.22 3.28
CA PRO A 383 -4.85 12.65 3.32
C PRO A 383 -4.25 12.74 4.73
N ASP A 384 -5.08 12.96 5.75
CA ASP A 384 -4.66 13.02 7.15
C ASP A 384 -4.36 11.62 7.72
N HIS A 385 -4.70 10.57 6.96
CA HIS A 385 -4.49 9.19 7.36
C HIS A 385 -3.08 8.68 7.01
N PRO A 386 -2.37 8.01 7.94
CA PRO A 386 -1.07 7.42 7.64
C PRO A 386 -1.17 6.34 6.56
N SER A 387 -0.61 6.61 5.39
CA SER A 387 -0.61 5.63 4.28
C SER A 387 -0.08 4.24 4.65
N ALA A 388 0.80 4.12 5.65
CA ALA A 388 1.29 2.83 6.14
C ALA A 388 0.17 1.90 6.63
N LEU A 389 -0.99 2.44 7.03
CA LEU A 389 -2.14 1.66 7.49
C LEU A 389 -3.15 1.35 6.38
N ASP A 390 -2.92 1.78 5.13
CA ASP A 390 -3.77 1.36 4.00
C ASP A 390 -3.63 -0.16 3.76
N LEU A 391 -4.72 -0.84 3.37
CA LEU A 391 -4.71 -2.24 2.95
C LEU A 391 -3.54 -2.53 2.02
N GLN A 392 -3.31 -1.71 0.99
CA GLN A 392 -2.22 -1.92 0.03
C GLN A 392 -0.83 -1.99 0.69
N ASN A 393 -0.56 -1.18 1.71
CA ASN A 393 0.73 -1.18 2.40
C ASN A 393 0.84 -2.29 3.45
N VAL A 394 -0.29 -2.73 4.02
CA VAL A 394 -0.35 -3.80 5.03
C VAL A 394 -0.42 -5.20 4.39
N LEU A 395 -0.83 -5.32 3.12
CA LEU A 395 -0.90 -6.57 2.35
C LEU A 395 0.34 -7.48 2.51
N PRO A 396 1.59 -6.99 2.39
CA PRO A 396 2.77 -7.85 2.54
C PRO A 396 2.90 -8.47 3.94
N SER A 397 2.24 -7.90 4.95
CA SER A 397 2.20 -8.41 6.33
C SER A 397 0.99 -9.32 6.57
N LEU A 398 -0.07 -9.20 5.77
CA LEU A 398 -1.28 -10.02 5.85
C LEU A 398 -1.20 -11.32 5.04
N THR A 399 -0.04 -11.66 4.47
CA THR A 399 0.16 -12.91 3.73
C THR A 399 0.10 -14.13 4.64
N SER A 400 0.02 -15.32 4.03
CA SER A 400 0.09 -16.61 4.73
C SER A 400 1.25 -17.43 4.17
N PRO A 401 2.30 -17.76 4.96
CA PRO A 401 2.46 -17.43 6.38
C PRO A 401 2.73 -15.94 6.63
N THR A 402 2.38 -15.49 7.83
CA THR A 402 2.61 -14.13 8.31
C THR A 402 4.11 -13.90 8.56
N PRO A 403 4.68 -12.78 8.09
CA PRO A 403 6.07 -12.42 8.39
C PRO A 403 6.32 -12.24 9.89
N THR A 404 7.39 -12.85 10.40
CA THR A 404 7.86 -12.69 11.79
C THR A 404 9.24 -12.08 11.91
N ARG A 405 9.92 -11.89 10.77
CA ARG A 405 11.23 -11.25 10.66
C ARG A 405 11.15 -10.16 9.60
N PHE A 406 11.89 -9.08 9.80
CA PHE A 406 11.75 -7.87 9.00
C PHE A 406 13.10 -7.29 8.61
N ASP A 407 13.18 -6.83 7.36
CA ASP A 407 14.12 -5.80 6.92
C ASP A 407 13.37 -4.45 6.89
N ALA A 408 14.10 -3.34 6.75
CA ALA A 408 13.49 -2.01 6.80
C ALA A 408 14.03 -1.04 5.74
N LEU A 409 13.26 0.01 5.49
CA LEU A 409 13.64 1.23 4.79
C LEU A 409 13.50 2.41 5.75
N ILE A 410 14.58 3.16 5.95
CA ILE A 410 14.57 4.44 6.66
C ILE A 410 14.77 5.62 5.71
N GLY A 411 14.11 6.74 6.02
CA GLY A 411 14.17 7.98 5.26
C GLY A 411 12.97 8.86 5.58
N ASP A 412 12.91 10.03 4.96
CA ASP A 412 11.76 10.92 5.11
C ASP A 412 11.53 11.76 3.85
N PRO A 413 10.41 11.57 3.12
CA PRO A 413 9.35 10.57 3.34
C PRO A 413 9.69 9.19 2.75
N VAL A 414 9.13 8.12 3.34
CA VAL A 414 9.25 6.72 2.81
C VAL A 414 7.92 6.05 2.46
N ALA A 415 6.79 6.63 2.87
CA ALA A 415 5.46 6.06 2.74
C ALA A 415 5.09 5.62 1.30
N ARG A 416 5.54 6.38 0.29
CA ARG A 416 5.26 6.11 -1.12
C ARG A 416 6.30 5.22 -1.82
N SER A 417 7.30 4.73 -1.08
CA SER A 417 8.32 3.86 -1.64
C SER A 417 7.72 2.53 -2.10
N GLN A 418 8.19 2.02 -3.24
CA GLN A 418 7.88 0.67 -3.74
C GLN A 418 8.88 -0.38 -3.24
N GLY A 419 9.66 -0.07 -2.18
CA GLY A 419 10.70 -0.95 -1.61
C GLY A 419 10.24 -2.37 -1.31
N ASP A 420 9.03 -2.52 -0.81
CA ASP A 420 8.34 -3.79 -0.60
C ASP A 420 8.20 -4.64 -1.87
N LEU A 421 7.81 -4.05 -3.00
CA LEU A 421 7.74 -4.75 -4.28
C LEU A 421 9.14 -5.14 -4.80
N TRP A 422 10.11 -4.22 -4.71
CA TRP A 422 11.50 -4.49 -5.13
C TRP A 422 12.11 -5.64 -4.32
N HIS A 423 11.99 -5.59 -3.00
CA HIS A 423 12.53 -6.61 -2.10
C HIS A 423 11.77 -7.94 -2.18
N ARG A 424 10.45 -7.92 -2.40
CA ARG A 424 9.67 -9.15 -2.65
C ARG A 424 10.17 -9.87 -3.90
N ARG A 425 10.38 -9.16 -5.01
CA ARG A 425 10.90 -9.80 -6.23
C ARG A 425 12.34 -10.26 -6.06
N ALA A 426 13.19 -9.44 -5.43
CA ALA A 426 14.56 -9.83 -5.14
C ALA A 426 14.58 -11.12 -4.31
N ALA A 427 13.67 -11.27 -3.32
CA ALA A 427 13.49 -12.51 -2.59
C ALA A 427 13.09 -13.67 -3.49
N LEU A 428 12.05 -13.52 -4.31
CA LEU A 428 11.56 -14.57 -5.21
C LEU A 428 12.61 -15.01 -6.25
N ARG A 429 13.56 -14.14 -6.60
CA ARG A 429 14.66 -14.42 -7.53
C ARG A 429 15.92 -14.95 -6.85
N SER A 430 16.06 -14.83 -5.54
CA SER A 430 17.22 -15.34 -4.82
C SER A 430 17.10 -16.84 -4.58
N GLU A 431 18.16 -17.60 -4.86
CA GLU A 431 18.27 -19.03 -4.52
C GLU A 431 18.58 -19.26 -3.03
N SER A 432 18.30 -18.28 -2.16
CA SER A 432 18.69 -18.34 -0.75
C SER A 432 17.95 -19.46 -0.03
N PRO A 433 18.66 -20.37 0.68
CA PRO A 433 18.06 -21.50 1.39
C PRO A 433 17.20 -21.06 2.60
N ASP A 434 17.35 -19.83 3.08
CA ASP A 434 16.76 -19.32 4.32
C ASP A 434 15.35 -18.71 4.14
N ASN A 435 14.46 -19.39 3.39
CA ASN A 435 13.03 -19.06 3.27
C ASN A 435 12.72 -17.54 3.19
N GLU A 436 13.59 -16.78 2.50
CA GLU A 436 13.65 -15.33 2.58
C GLU A 436 12.42 -14.65 1.96
N HIS A 437 11.61 -15.45 1.26
CA HIS A 437 10.33 -15.06 0.68
C HIS A 437 9.31 -14.61 1.74
N HIS A 438 9.47 -14.99 3.02
CA HIS A 438 8.56 -14.63 4.12
C HIS A 438 9.07 -13.48 4.99
N LEU A 439 10.16 -12.81 4.61
CA LEU A 439 10.63 -11.62 5.32
C LEU A 439 9.72 -10.43 5.01
N GLY A 440 9.25 -9.77 6.05
CA GLY A 440 8.52 -8.51 5.93
C GLY A 440 9.48 -7.36 5.63
N TYR A 441 8.94 -6.27 5.07
CA TYR A 441 9.72 -5.08 4.74
C TYR A 441 9.03 -3.83 5.28
N LEU A 442 9.63 -3.21 6.30
CA LEU A 442 9.04 -2.07 7.02
C LEU A 442 9.47 -0.74 6.41
N LYS A 443 8.51 0.16 6.16
CA LYS A 443 8.80 1.54 5.72
C LYS A 443 8.72 2.45 6.94
N ILE A 444 9.87 2.94 7.40
CA ILE A 444 10.02 3.63 8.69
C ILE A 444 10.38 5.10 8.42
N PRO A 445 9.45 6.04 8.62
CA PRO A 445 9.76 7.45 8.56
C PRO A 445 10.83 7.78 9.60
N THR A 446 11.89 8.48 9.19
CA THR A 446 13.01 8.82 10.07
C THR A 446 13.57 10.18 9.64
N PRO A 447 13.31 11.27 10.39
CA PRO A 447 13.88 12.56 10.13
C PRO A 447 15.33 12.52 10.64
N ALA A 448 16.16 13.48 10.23
CA ALA A 448 17.59 13.39 10.45
C ALA A 448 18.00 13.47 11.93
N ASP A 449 17.22 14.16 12.75
CA ASP A 449 17.42 14.35 14.19
C ASP A 449 17.08 13.11 15.02
N ASP A 450 16.06 12.33 14.63
CA ASP A 450 15.66 11.08 15.29
C ASP A 450 16.44 9.83 14.80
N LEU A 451 17.45 10.02 13.95
CA LEU A 451 18.23 8.93 13.37
C LEU A 451 18.93 8.05 14.41
N PRO A 452 19.65 8.58 15.43
CA PRO A 452 20.34 7.75 16.41
C PRO A 452 19.39 6.84 17.18
N ASP A 453 18.27 7.38 17.66
CA ASP A 453 17.26 6.63 18.40
C ASP A 453 16.53 5.62 17.50
N THR A 454 16.30 5.98 16.23
CA THR A 454 15.79 5.02 15.24
C THR A 454 16.74 3.84 15.09
N LEU A 455 18.04 4.06 14.87
CA LEU A 455 19.01 2.97 14.69
C LEU A 455 19.13 2.09 15.94
N ALA A 456 19.02 2.68 17.12
CA ALA A 456 18.97 1.94 18.40
C ALA A 456 17.70 1.10 18.51
N LEU A 457 16.53 1.66 18.17
CA LEU A 457 15.25 0.95 18.13
C LEU A 457 15.31 -0.24 17.16
N LEU A 458 15.79 -0.03 15.93
CA LEU A 458 15.89 -1.10 14.93
C LEU A 458 16.80 -2.24 15.37
N HIS A 459 17.88 -1.92 16.08
CA HIS A 459 18.77 -2.94 16.66
C HIS A 459 18.08 -3.72 17.79
N HIS A 460 17.32 -3.02 18.65
CA HIS A 460 16.55 -3.59 19.74
C HIS A 460 15.45 -4.56 19.26
N ILE A 461 14.73 -4.22 18.18
CA ILE A 461 13.69 -5.09 17.60
C ILE A 461 14.23 -6.13 16.60
N ASN A 462 15.55 -6.31 16.54
CA ASN A 462 16.23 -7.30 15.69
C ASN A 462 15.97 -7.16 14.17
N ILE A 463 15.91 -5.93 13.65
CA ILE A 463 15.94 -5.74 12.19
C ILE A 463 17.27 -6.22 11.62
N ARG A 464 17.21 -7.06 10.59
CA ARG A 464 18.41 -7.64 9.96
C ARG A 464 19.13 -6.61 9.06
N GLY A 465 18.40 -6.11 8.08
CA GLY A 465 18.92 -5.19 7.07
C GLY A 465 18.11 -3.89 6.98
N VAL A 466 18.79 -2.79 6.68
CA VAL A 466 18.15 -1.47 6.52
C VAL A 466 18.60 -0.82 5.23
N SER A 467 17.66 -0.58 4.33
CA SER A 467 17.82 0.35 3.20
C SER A 467 17.73 1.78 3.70
N VAL A 468 18.57 2.67 3.18
CA VAL A 468 18.64 4.08 3.57
C VAL A 468 18.38 4.95 2.35
N THR A 469 17.34 5.78 2.40
CA THR A 469 17.02 6.75 1.35
C THR A 469 17.21 8.19 1.81
N SER A 470 16.90 9.14 0.94
CA SER A 470 16.97 10.57 1.24
C SER A 470 16.15 10.92 2.49
N PRO A 471 16.62 11.86 3.33
CA PRO A 471 17.90 12.60 3.28
C PRO A 471 19.02 11.94 4.10
N LEU A 472 18.89 10.67 4.48
CA LEU A 472 19.67 10.08 5.57
C LEU A 472 21.03 9.49 5.17
N LYS A 473 21.31 9.26 3.89
CA LYS A 473 22.51 8.54 3.44
C LYS A 473 23.84 9.08 4.02
N ARG A 474 23.98 10.41 4.08
CA ARG A 474 25.15 11.08 4.69
C ARG A 474 25.09 11.15 6.21
N HIS A 475 23.89 11.20 6.79
CA HIS A 475 23.69 11.21 8.24
C HIS A 475 24.08 9.85 8.84
N VAL A 476 23.66 8.77 8.19
CA VAL A 476 24.05 7.39 8.51
C VAL A 476 25.57 7.20 8.39
N ALA A 477 26.17 7.67 7.29
CA ALA A 477 27.62 7.60 7.11
C ALA A 477 28.38 8.26 8.27
N ARG A 478 28.01 9.49 8.63
CA ARG A 478 28.59 10.20 9.78
C ARG A 478 28.37 9.46 11.11
N HIS A 479 27.19 8.88 11.32
CA HIS A 479 26.86 8.17 12.55
C HIS A 479 27.72 6.91 12.77
N ILE A 480 28.05 6.18 11.69
CA ILE A 480 28.86 4.96 11.79
C ILE A 480 30.34 5.15 11.43
N GLY A 481 30.77 6.39 11.14
CA GLY A 481 32.16 6.71 10.82
C GLY A 481 32.62 6.32 9.41
N ALA A 482 31.73 6.35 8.41
CA ALA A 482 32.06 6.11 7.00
C ALA A 482 32.34 7.41 6.23
N ASP A 483 33.32 7.36 5.31
CA ASP A 483 33.77 8.53 4.53
C ASP A 483 32.82 8.94 3.39
N HIS A 484 31.89 8.07 3.01
CA HIS A 484 30.97 8.29 1.89
C HIS A 484 29.54 7.96 2.27
N ALA A 485 28.58 8.51 1.50
CA ALA A 485 27.16 8.28 1.74
C ALA A 485 26.81 6.79 1.61
N LEU A 486 26.00 6.28 2.55
CA LEU A 486 25.60 4.87 2.59
C LEU A 486 24.11 4.73 2.32
N ASN A 487 23.73 3.74 1.52
CA ASN A 487 22.32 3.47 1.22
C ASN A 487 21.84 2.12 1.80
N THR A 488 22.73 1.38 2.47
CA THR A 488 22.46 0.01 2.95
C THR A 488 23.21 -0.22 4.25
N LEU A 489 22.52 -0.72 5.27
CA LEU A 489 23.08 -1.15 6.54
C LEU A 489 22.74 -2.61 6.82
N ARG A 490 23.66 -3.31 7.49
CA ARG A 490 23.49 -4.65 8.04
C ARG A 490 23.73 -4.59 9.55
N ARG A 491 22.86 -5.24 10.33
CA ARG A 491 23.03 -5.36 11.77
C ARG A 491 24.30 -6.14 12.11
N THR A 492 25.03 -5.68 13.11
CA THR A 492 26.16 -6.39 13.74
C THR A 492 25.84 -6.60 15.23
N PRO A 493 26.59 -7.42 15.98
CA PRO A 493 26.36 -7.62 17.41
C PRO A 493 26.30 -6.32 18.23
N HIS A 494 27.03 -5.28 17.81
CA HIS A 494 27.20 -4.03 18.57
C HIS A 494 26.73 -2.77 17.84
N GLY A 495 26.09 -2.90 16.66
CA GLY A 495 25.65 -1.73 15.89
C GLY A 495 25.37 -2.07 14.43
N TRP A 496 25.91 -1.27 13.51
CA TRP A 496 25.60 -1.35 12.08
C TRP A 496 26.87 -1.27 11.22
N ALA A 497 26.96 -2.13 10.21
CA ALA A 497 27.93 -2.02 9.12
C ALA A 497 27.21 -1.49 7.87
N GLY A 498 27.87 -0.67 7.06
CA GLY A 498 27.23 -0.01 5.92
C GLY A 498 27.97 -0.18 4.59
N THR A 499 27.21 -0.10 3.50
CA THR A 499 27.71 -0.09 2.13
C THR A 499 26.84 0.80 1.22
N ASP A 500 27.32 1.06 0.00
CA ASP A 500 26.59 1.77 -1.05
C ASP A 500 26.31 0.84 -2.25
N THR A 501 25.06 0.40 -2.37
CA THR A 501 24.58 -0.47 -3.46
C THR A 501 24.01 0.32 -4.64
N ASP A 502 23.93 1.66 -4.59
CA ASP A 502 23.46 2.46 -5.73
C ASP A 502 24.39 2.30 -6.95
N HIS A 503 25.70 2.11 -6.72
CA HIS A 503 26.67 1.85 -7.78
C HIS A 503 26.33 0.57 -8.56
N ILE A 504 25.88 -0.49 -7.88
CA ILE A 504 25.48 -1.75 -8.51
C ILE A 504 24.22 -1.55 -9.36
N GLY A 505 23.23 -0.82 -8.83
CA GLY A 505 22.03 -0.45 -9.58
C GLY A 505 22.33 0.36 -10.83
N MET A 506 23.31 1.27 -10.74
CA MET A 506 23.72 2.10 -11.88
C MET A 506 24.41 1.27 -12.96
N ARG A 507 25.36 0.41 -12.59
CA ARG A 507 26.04 -0.48 -13.55
C ARG A 507 25.07 -1.38 -14.28
N ALA A 508 24.07 -1.93 -13.58
CA ALA A 508 23.03 -2.74 -14.21
C ALA A 508 22.20 -1.95 -15.24
N SER A 509 21.88 -0.68 -14.94
CA SER A 509 21.17 0.20 -15.88
C SER A 509 22.00 0.52 -17.13
N LEU A 510 23.30 0.80 -16.97
CA LEU A 510 24.22 1.04 -18.09
C LEU A 510 24.39 -0.21 -18.96
N GLN A 511 24.49 -1.39 -18.35
CA GLN A 511 24.53 -2.66 -19.07
C GLN A 511 23.23 -2.95 -19.82
N ALA A 512 22.07 -2.61 -19.25
CA ALA A 512 20.79 -2.74 -19.92
C ALA A 512 20.68 -1.85 -21.17
N LEU A 513 21.24 -0.63 -21.13
CA LEU A 513 21.34 0.23 -22.32
C LEU A 513 22.17 -0.41 -23.42
N ILE A 514 23.34 -0.96 -23.07
CA ILE A 514 24.21 -1.67 -24.02
C ILE A 514 23.49 -2.89 -24.61
N GLY A 515 22.83 -3.69 -23.78
CA GLY A 515 22.04 -4.84 -24.21
C GLY A 515 20.85 -4.46 -25.12
N ALA A 516 20.33 -3.24 -24.99
CA ALA A 516 19.32 -2.67 -25.87
C ALA A 516 19.89 -2.03 -27.16
N GLY A 517 21.20 -2.17 -27.41
CA GLY A 517 21.86 -1.71 -28.64
C GLY A 517 22.39 -0.28 -28.60
N ILE A 518 22.44 0.36 -27.42
CA ILE A 518 23.05 1.69 -27.28
C ILE A 518 24.57 1.56 -27.28
N THR A 519 25.23 2.32 -28.15
CA THR A 519 26.70 2.36 -28.18
C THR A 519 27.20 3.32 -27.11
N PRO A 520 28.05 2.88 -26.16
CA PRO A 520 28.64 3.77 -25.16
C PRO A 520 29.37 4.94 -25.79
N GLY A 521 29.30 6.11 -25.15
CA GLY A 521 29.87 7.33 -25.69
C GLY A 521 29.50 8.58 -24.89
N PRO A 522 29.48 9.77 -25.53
CA PRO A 522 29.22 11.04 -24.86
C PRO A 522 27.92 11.04 -24.07
N THR A 523 28.04 11.32 -22.77
CA THR A 523 26.97 11.21 -21.78
C THR A 523 26.79 12.53 -21.05
N LEU A 524 25.55 12.98 -20.96
CA LEU A 524 25.17 14.16 -20.19
C LEU A 524 24.37 13.73 -18.96
N ILE A 525 24.75 14.25 -17.80
CA ILE A 525 24.03 14.04 -16.54
C ILE A 525 23.24 15.31 -16.21
N PHE A 526 21.95 15.17 -15.95
CA PHE A 526 21.10 16.27 -15.51
C PHE A 526 20.68 16.07 -14.06
N GLY A 527 21.17 16.92 -13.17
CA GLY A 527 20.93 16.88 -11.74
C GLY A 527 22.19 16.50 -10.93
N GLN A 528 22.44 17.25 -9.86
CA GLN A 528 23.60 17.09 -8.96
C GLN A 528 23.16 16.59 -7.56
N GLY A 529 22.12 15.75 -7.53
CA GLY A 529 21.53 15.23 -6.29
C GLY A 529 22.37 14.16 -5.59
N GLY A 530 21.83 13.57 -4.52
CA GLY A 530 22.53 12.61 -3.67
C GLY A 530 22.95 11.30 -4.34
N VAL A 531 22.39 10.96 -5.51
CA VAL A 531 22.78 9.78 -6.31
C VAL A 531 24.01 10.03 -7.19
N SER A 532 24.37 11.30 -7.44
CA SER A 532 25.42 11.67 -8.39
C SER A 532 26.79 11.05 -8.08
N PRO A 533 27.25 10.94 -6.81
CA PRO A 533 28.54 10.31 -6.53
C PRO A 533 28.58 8.83 -6.94
N ALA A 534 27.51 8.07 -6.70
CA ALA A 534 27.43 6.67 -7.13
C ALA A 534 27.32 6.54 -8.66
N LEU A 535 26.62 7.48 -9.30
CA LEU A 535 26.54 7.59 -10.75
C LEU A 535 27.90 7.82 -11.39
N LEU A 536 28.68 8.80 -10.91
CA LEU A 536 29.98 9.14 -11.48
C LEU A 536 30.95 7.95 -11.38
N ARG A 537 31.02 7.27 -10.23
CA ARG A 537 31.83 6.05 -10.08
C ARG A 537 31.43 4.94 -11.05
N ALA A 538 30.12 4.74 -11.25
CA ALA A 538 29.64 3.72 -12.18
C ALA A 538 29.94 4.07 -13.65
N LEU A 539 30.00 5.36 -13.98
CA LEU A 539 30.38 5.82 -15.31
C LEU A 539 31.90 5.73 -15.55
N GLU A 540 32.72 6.00 -14.53
CA GLU A 540 34.18 5.75 -14.57
C GLU A 540 34.51 4.29 -14.87
N ASP A 541 33.69 3.35 -14.37
CA ASP A 541 33.80 1.91 -14.63
C ASP A 541 33.16 1.47 -15.97
N SER A 542 32.82 2.41 -16.86
CA SER A 542 32.08 2.15 -18.10
C SER A 542 32.67 2.88 -19.30
N ASP A 543 32.24 2.47 -20.50
CA ASP A 543 32.62 3.14 -21.75
C ASP A 543 31.79 4.41 -22.04
N PHE A 544 30.93 4.84 -21.12
CA PHE A 544 30.16 6.09 -21.23
C PHE A 544 30.97 7.27 -20.68
N SER A 545 31.31 8.22 -21.54
CA SER A 545 32.16 9.38 -21.19
C SER A 545 31.30 10.60 -20.81
N VAL A 546 31.42 11.08 -19.56
CA VAL A 546 30.70 12.30 -19.12
C VAL A 546 31.24 13.54 -19.83
N VAL A 547 30.40 14.20 -20.62
CA VAL A 547 30.73 15.45 -21.32
C VAL A 547 30.11 16.69 -20.67
N ALA A 548 29.05 16.51 -19.88
CA ALA A 548 28.44 17.58 -19.09
C ALA A 548 27.70 17.03 -17.87
N HIS A 549 27.74 17.76 -16.75
CA HIS A 549 26.99 17.46 -15.54
C HIS A 549 26.25 18.71 -15.05
N LEU A 550 25.00 18.84 -15.47
CA LEU A 550 24.20 20.05 -15.30
C LEU A 550 23.48 20.07 -13.96
N SER A 551 23.36 21.27 -13.38
CA SER A 551 22.47 21.50 -12.25
C SER A 551 21.04 21.60 -12.73
N ALA A 552 20.14 20.81 -12.14
CA ALA A 552 18.72 20.89 -12.45
C ALA A 552 18.18 22.31 -12.31
N ARG A 553 18.59 23.03 -11.25
CA ARG A 553 18.17 24.41 -10.97
C ARG A 553 18.61 25.42 -12.03
N ALA A 554 19.73 25.15 -12.70
CA ALA A 554 20.25 26.03 -13.76
C ALA A 554 19.51 25.84 -15.09
N GLY A 555 18.76 24.74 -15.23
CA GLY A 555 18.03 24.44 -16.46
C GLY A 555 18.89 23.79 -17.54
N TRP A 556 18.22 23.35 -18.61
CA TRP A 556 18.85 22.82 -19.82
C TRP A 556 19.62 23.87 -20.60
N ASP A 557 19.24 25.13 -20.50
CA ASP A 557 19.97 26.26 -21.12
C ASP A 557 21.39 26.44 -20.57
N SER A 558 21.72 25.77 -19.45
CA SER A 558 23.09 25.70 -18.94
C SER A 558 23.98 24.68 -19.64
N ALA A 559 23.43 23.92 -20.60
CA ALA A 559 24.20 22.99 -21.42
C ALA A 559 25.23 23.75 -22.29
N PRO A 560 26.46 23.22 -22.45
CA PRO A 560 27.44 23.82 -23.37
C PRO A 560 26.93 23.86 -24.81
N ASP A 561 27.17 24.96 -25.53
CA ASP A 561 26.75 25.12 -26.93
C ASP A 561 27.39 24.12 -27.90
N ASN A 562 28.55 23.56 -27.54
CA ASN A 562 29.38 22.70 -28.38
C ASN A 562 29.38 21.23 -27.93
N LEU A 563 28.24 20.71 -27.47
CA LEU A 563 28.11 19.30 -27.09
C LEU A 563 28.29 18.38 -28.32
N PRO A 564 29.06 17.28 -28.19
CA PRO A 564 29.08 16.23 -29.21
C PRO A 564 27.72 15.52 -29.28
N PRO A 565 27.44 14.76 -30.35
CA PRO A 565 26.26 13.89 -30.41
C PRO A 565 26.20 12.97 -29.19
N LEU A 566 25.13 13.08 -28.40
CA LEU A 566 25.01 12.35 -27.14
C LEU A 566 24.53 10.91 -27.38
N SER A 567 25.27 9.95 -26.84
CA SER A 567 24.79 8.58 -26.72
C SER A 567 23.72 8.49 -25.63
N LEU A 568 23.88 9.22 -24.53
CA LEU A 568 23.04 9.06 -23.34
C LEU A 568 22.79 10.38 -22.61
N ILE A 569 21.54 10.59 -22.19
CA ILE A 569 21.18 11.52 -21.12
C ILE A 569 20.72 10.74 -19.90
N ILE A 570 21.29 11.06 -18.73
CA ILE A 570 20.88 10.50 -17.44
C ILE A 570 20.17 11.58 -16.63
N ASN A 571 18.89 11.39 -16.38
CA ASN A 571 18.10 12.27 -15.52
C ASN A 571 18.18 11.80 -14.05
N ALA A 572 18.96 12.53 -13.26
CA ALA A 572 19.10 12.40 -11.82
C ALA A 572 18.28 13.47 -11.04
N ALA A 573 17.51 14.30 -11.74
CA ALA A 573 16.76 15.43 -11.20
C ALA A 573 15.27 15.13 -10.94
N ALA A 574 14.84 13.88 -11.11
CA ALA A 574 13.44 13.47 -11.06
C ALA A 574 12.56 14.28 -12.03
N SER A 575 11.31 14.57 -11.63
CA SER A 575 10.35 15.31 -12.46
C SER A 575 10.77 16.74 -12.80
N PHE A 576 11.77 17.31 -12.09
CA PHE A 576 12.25 18.66 -12.36
C PHE A 576 12.84 18.80 -13.77
N ALA A 577 13.38 17.72 -14.33
CA ALA A 577 13.93 17.70 -15.69
C ALA A 577 12.94 18.21 -16.75
N HIS A 578 11.66 17.92 -16.61
CA HIS A 578 10.66 18.28 -17.62
C HIS A 578 10.09 19.69 -17.44
N THR A 579 10.30 20.30 -16.28
CA THR A 579 9.85 21.67 -15.96
C THR A 579 11.01 22.66 -15.90
N ALA A 580 12.24 22.19 -16.08
CA ALA A 580 13.42 23.03 -16.07
C ALA A 580 13.44 23.97 -17.28
N ALA A 581 14.02 25.16 -17.11
CA ALA A 581 14.16 26.13 -18.21
C ALA A 581 14.99 25.52 -19.36
N GLY A 582 14.61 25.83 -20.59
CA GLY A 582 15.26 25.31 -21.80
C GLY A 582 14.72 23.97 -22.30
N SER A 583 15.35 23.44 -23.34
CA SER A 583 15.06 22.11 -23.90
C SER A 583 16.27 21.19 -23.77
N PRO A 584 16.10 19.92 -23.40
CA PRO A 584 17.22 19.00 -23.38
C PRO A 584 17.78 18.79 -24.80
N PRO A 585 19.12 18.62 -24.93
CA PRO A 585 19.73 18.25 -26.20
C PRO A 585 19.25 16.87 -26.66
N PRO A 586 19.33 16.56 -27.96
CA PRO A 586 19.00 15.23 -28.47
C PRO A 586 20.03 14.19 -28.01
N ALA A 587 19.56 12.97 -27.73
CA ALA A 587 20.42 11.83 -27.41
C ALA A 587 19.87 10.53 -28.01
N GLN A 588 20.73 9.52 -28.17
CA GLN A 588 20.29 8.19 -28.59
C GLN A 588 19.39 7.56 -27.51
N ALA A 589 19.80 7.62 -26.24
CA ALA A 589 19.05 7.08 -25.12
C ALA A 589 18.82 8.09 -23.98
N TRP A 590 17.75 7.86 -23.25
CA TRP A 590 17.40 8.57 -22.02
C TRP A 590 17.19 7.59 -20.87
N LEU A 591 17.86 7.81 -19.75
CA LEU A 591 17.74 7.02 -18.53
C LEU A 591 17.23 7.89 -17.38
N ASP A 592 16.03 7.60 -16.87
CA ASP A 592 15.52 8.20 -15.64
C ASP A 592 15.89 7.34 -14.43
N LEU A 593 16.58 7.92 -13.44
CA LEU A 593 16.94 7.23 -12.19
C LEU A 593 15.80 7.16 -11.17
N HIS A 594 14.59 7.54 -11.57
CA HIS A 594 13.39 7.50 -10.75
C HIS A 594 12.34 6.59 -11.38
N TYR A 595 11.42 6.10 -10.54
CA TYR A 595 10.34 5.20 -10.94
C TYR A 595 8.95 5.82 -10.76
N ALA A 596 8.86 7.12 -10.46
CA ALA A 596 7.58 7.82 -10.30
C ALA A 596 7.59 9.12 -11.09
N ASN A 597 6.44 9.51 -11.67
CA ASN A 597 6.27 10.71 -12.48
C ASN A 597 7.26 10.79 -13.66
N VAL A 598 7.50 9.65 -14.32
CA VAL A 598 8.41 9.56 -15.47
C VAL A 598 7.70 10.10 -16.71
N GLN A 599 8.21 11.19 -17.28
CA GLN A 599 7.68 11.78 -18.52
C GLN A 599 8.54 11.34 -19.70
N PRO A 600 7.97 11.27 -20.92
CA PRO A 600 8.77 10.93 -22.08
C PRO A 600 9.79 12.05 -22.34
N PRO A 601 11.02 11.72 -22.75
CA PRO A 601 11.93 12.72 -23.27
C PRO A 601 11.37 13.29 -24.59
N PRO A 602 11.65 14.56 -24.91
CA PRO A 602 11.25 15.13 -26.19
C PRO A 602 12.01 14.47 -27.36
N TYR A 603 13.25 14.02 -27.11
CA TYR A 603 14.13 13.42 -28.11
C TYR A 603 14.90 12.25 -27.48
N ALA A 604 14.54 11.02 -27.80
CA ALA A 604 15.36 9.82 -27.59
C ALA A 604 14.81 8.65 -28.40
N THR A 605 15.71 7.78 -28.92
CA THR A 605 15.29 6.53 -29.59
C THR A 605 14.95 5.44 -28.58
N LEU A 606 15.57 5.46 -27.40
CA LEU A 606 15.31 4.55 -26.29
C LEU A 606 15.08 5.33 -25.00
N HIS A 607 14.06 4.94 -24.25
CA HIS A 607 13.74 5.52 -22.94
C HIS A 607 13.66 4.42 -21.89
N LEU A 608 14.58 4.43 -20.92
CA LEU A 608 14.58 3.50 -19.80
C LEU A 608 14.27 4.25 -18.49
N GLY A 609 13.40 3.65 -17.67
CA GLY A 609 13.13 4.11 -16.30
C GLY A 609 14.04 3.45 -15.27
N GLY A 610 13.84 3.80 -14.00
CA GLY A 610 14.68 3.32 -12.90
C GLY A 610 14.49 1.83 -12.52
N ASP A 611 13.57 1.08 -13.14
CA ASP A 611 13.21 -0.26 -12.69
C ASP A 611 14.43 -1.22 -12.61
N THR A 612 15.31 -1.21 -13.61
CA THR A 612 16.56 -2.02 -13.61
C THR A 612 17.49 -1.62 -12.46
N PHE A 613 17.62 -0.32 -12.20
CA PHE A 613 18.42 0.20 -11.10
C PHE A 613 17.93 -0.35 -9.76
N PHE A 614 16.62 -0.23 -9.48
CA PHE A 614 16.05 -0.62 -8.19
C PHE A 614 15.99 -2.14 -8.00
N ASP A 615 15.79 -2.92 -9.07
CA ASP A 615 15.88 -4.40 -9.01
C ASP A 615 17.29 -4.85 -8.61
N ALA A 616 18.33 -4.34 -9.29
CA ALA A 616 19.71 -4.71 -9.02
C ALA A 616 20.19 -4.21 -7.65
N GLN A 617 19.81 -3.00 -7.27
CA GLN A 617 20.08 -2.44 -5.94
C GLN A 617 19.45 -3.31 -4.85
N ALA A 618 18.18 -3.69 -4.97
CA ALA A 618 17.49 -4.51 -3.97
C ALA A 618 18.11 -5.91 -3.84
N LEU A 619 18.51 -6.54 -4.95
CA LEU A 619 19.25 -7.80 -4.92
C LEU A 619 20.58 -7.67 -4.17
N ALA A 620 21.38 -6.64 -4.49
CA ALA A 620 22.65 -6.40 -3.83
C ALA A 620 22.50 -6.12 -2.32
N GLN A 621 21.45 -5.40 -1.93
CA GLN A 621 21.11 -5.16 -0.53
C GLN A 621 20.86 -6.47 0.22
N ARG A 622 20.04 -7.36 -0.36
CA ARG A 622 19.73 -8.67 0.26
C ARG A 622 20.96 -9.57 0.36
N SER A 623 21.83 -9.57 -0.65
CA SER A 623 23.12 -10.25 -0.57
C SER A 623 24.00 -9.71 0.56
N PHE A 624 24.07 -8.38 0.73
CA PHE A 624 24.84 -7.78 1.81
C PHE A 624 24.25 -8.11 3.20
N TRP A 625 22.93 -8.10 3.37
CA TRP A 625 22.29 -8.42 4.65
C TRP A 625 22.50 -9.87 5.10
N SER A 626 22.77 -10.76 4.16
CA SER A 626 22.98 -12.19 4.41
C SER A 626 24.46 -12.56 4.59
N SER A 627 25.37 -11.60 4.36
CA SER A 627 26.83 -11.78 4.48
C SER A 627 27.37 -11.60 5.89
#